data_AF-A0AAE7J4I3-F1
#
_entry.id   AF-A0AAE7J4I3-F1
#
_cell.length_a   1.000
_cell.length_b   1.000
_cell.length_c   1.000
_cell.angle_alpha   90.00
_cell.angle_beta   90.00
_cell.angle_gamma   90.00
#
_symmetry.space_group_name_H-M   'P 1'
#
loop_
_entity.id
_entity.type
_entity.pdbx_description
1 polymer ?
#
loop_
_entity_poly.entity_id
_entity_poly.type
_entity_poly.pdbx_seq_one_letter_code
_entity_poly.pdbx_strand_id
1 'polypeptide(L)' 'MLNPYTVRYKHFDGQKLEACFYASDAFEARLLAIEFNAYIRNRPHCIDAVIREMRPTG' A
#
# COMPACT_ATOMS: atom_id res chain seq x y z
N MET A 1 13.55 4.41 11.26
CA MET A 1 13.88 4.69 9.84
C MET A 1 12.70 4.24 9.01
N LEU A 2 12.26 5.08 8.06
CA LEU A 2 11.17 4.72 7.15
C LEU A 2 11.71 3.84 6.02
N ASN A 3 10.93 2.84 5.63
CA ASN A 3 11.21 1.96 4.51
C ASN A 3 10.19 2.22 3.38
N PRO A 4 10.58 2.04 2.12
CA PRO A 4 9.63 2.07 1.02
C PRO A 4 8.73 0.83 1.07
N TYR A 5 7.43 1.05 0.87
CA TYR A 5 6.39 0.05 0.79
C TYR A 5 5.53 0.26 -0.44
N THR A 6 5.11 -0.83 -1.07
CA THR A 6 4.14 -0.86 -2.15
C THR A 6 2.85 -1.51 -1.66
N VAL A 7 1.75 -0.76 -1.69
CA VAL A 7 0.41 -1.22 -1.35
C VAL A 7 -0.34 -1.53 -2.64
N ARG A 8 -0.69 -2.80 -2.85
CA ARG A 8 -1.47 -3.25 -4.01
C ARG A 8 -2.94 -3.38 -3.63
N TYR A 9 -3.83 -2.86 -4.46
CA TYR A 9 -5.27 -2.95 -4.22
C TYR A 9 -6.04 -3.11 -5.53
N LYS A 10 -7.19 -3.80 -5.44
CA LYS A 10 -8.09 -4.01 -6.56
C LYS A 10 -9.12 -2.89 -6.65
N HIS A 11 -9.17 -2.22 -7.79
CA HIS A 11 -10.12 -1.16 -8.08
C HIS A 11 -11.45 -1.73 -8.64
N PHE A 12 -12.49 -0.89 -8.76
CA PHE A 12 -13.85 -1.36 -9.07
C PHE A 12 -13.99 -1.91 -10.49
N ASP A 13 -13.15 -1.44 -11.41
CA ASP A 13 -13.02 -1.93 -12.78
C ASP A 13 -12.23 -3.24 -12.88
N GLY A 14 -11.80 -3.79 -11.74
CA GLY A 14 -11.00 -5.00 -11.66
C GLY A 14 -9.52 -4.78 -11.90
N GLN A 15 -9.07 -3.55 -12.17
CA GLN A 15 -7.66 -3.23 -12.30
C GLN A 15 -6.94 -3.38 -10.96
N LYS A 16 -5.69 -3.84 -11.01
CA LYS A 16 -4.80 -3.83 -9.85
C LYS A 16 -3.98 -2.55 -9.89
N LEU A 17 -4.15 -1.73 -8.87
CA LEU A 17 -3.42 -0.49 -8.70
C LEU A 17 -2.42 -0.65 -7.57
N GLU A 18 -1.35 0.14 -7.65
CA GLU A 18 -0.27 0.15 -6.68
C GLU A 18 -0.07 1.57 -6.16
N ALA A 19 0.21 1.70 -4.88
CA ALA A 19 0.54 2.97 -4.25
C ALA A 19 1.78 2.81 -3.38
N CYS A 20 2.75 3.71 -3.54
CA CYS A 20 4.03 3.64 -2.86
C CYS A 20 4.08 4.61 -1.68
N PHE A 21 4.47 4.13 -0.51
CA PHE A 21 4.55 4.92 0.71
C PHE A 21 5.86 4.64 1.46
N TYR A 22 6.39 5.65 2.14
CA TYR A 22 7.46 5.47 3.11
C TYR A 22 6.83 5.32 4.49
N ALA A 23 7.08 4.19 5.14
CA ALA A 23 6.50 3.85 6.44
C ALA A 23 7.49 3.10 7.31
N SER A 24 7.28 3.13 8.62
CA SER A 24 8.10 2.41 9.60
C SER A 24 7.83 0.90 9.49
N ASP A 25 6.57 0.53 9.28
CA ASP A 25 6.12 -0.84 9.11
C ASP A 25 4.99 -0.97 8.06
N ALA A 26 4.56 -2.22 7.80
CA ALA A 26 3.50 -2.51 6.83
C ALA A 26 2.12 -2.02 7.30
N PHE A 27 1.90 -1.85 8.61
CA PHE A 27 0.65 -1.37 9.16
C PHE A 27 0.48 0.13 8.93
N GLU A 28 1.52 0.91 9.20
CA GLU A 28 1.59 2.34 8.88
C GLU A 28 1.44 2.57 7.36
N ALA A 29 2.10 1.77 6.51
CA ALA A 29 1.92 1.83 5.06
C ALA A 29 0.46 1.58 4.64
N ARG A 30 -0.23 0.64 5.29
CA ARG A 30 -1.67 0.39 5.05
C ARG A 30 -2.53 1.57 5.48
N LEU A 31 -2.26 2.17 6.64
CA LEU A 31 -3.00 3.35 7.11
C LEU A 31 -2.82 4.53 6.17
N LEU A 32 -1.59 4.79 5.72
CA LEU A 32 -1.30 5.83 4.73
C LEU A 32 -2.07 5.60 3.41
N ALA A 33 -2.15 4.35 2.94
CA ALA A 33 -2.94 4.03 1.75
C ALA A 33 -4.45 4.28 1.94
N ILE A 34 -4.99 3.96 3.13
CA ILE A 34 -6.39 4.23 3.49
C ILE A 34 -6.65 5.73 3.58
N GLU A 35 -5.75 6.50 4.18
CA GLU A 35 -5.90 7.95 4.30
C GLU A 35 -5.77 8.67 2.96
N PHE A 36 -4.81 8.24 2.13
CA PHE A 36 -4.52 8.85 0.84
C PHE A 36 -5.59 8.53 -0.22
N ASN A 37 -6.15 7.31 -0.20
CA ASN A 37 -7.08 6.87 -1.23
C ASN A 37 -8.49 6.64 -0.66
N ALA A 38 -9.42 7.54 -0.96
CA ALA A 38 -10.82 7.44 -0.54
C ALA A 38 -11.51 6.14 -0.98
N TYR A 39 -11.08 5.53 -2.08
CA TYR A 39 -11.58 4.22 -2.51
C TYR A 39 -11.19 3.13 -1.51
N ILE A 40 -9.91 3.10 -1.13
CA ILE A 40 -9.38 2.16 -0.15
C ILE A 40 -9.96 2.45 1.24
N ARG A 41 -10.17 3.74 1.59
CA ARG A 41 -10.83 4.15 2.83
C ARG A 41 -12.19 3.50 3.01
N ASN A 42 -13.00 3.52 1.94
CA ASN A 42 -14.33 2.92 1.94
C ASN A 42 -14.28 1.39 1.81
N ARG A 43 -13.20 0.83 1.25
CA ARG A 43 -13.02 -0.60 0.99
C ARG A 43 -11.62 -1.10 1.36
N PRO A 44 -11.25 -1.12 2.65
CA PRO A 44 -9.90 -1.52 3.08
C PRO A 44 -9.61 -3.02 2.84
N HIS A 45 -10.67 -3.80 2.57
CA HIS A 45 -10.60 -5.20 2.16
C HIS A 45 -10.13 -5.39 0.71
N CYS A 46 -10.14 -4.35 -0.12
CA CYS A 46 -9.61 -4.41 -1.48
C CYS A 46 -8.08 -4.36 -1.55
N ILE A 47 -7.40 -4.15 -0.43
CA ILE A 47 -5.93 -4.21 -0.36
C ILE A 47 -5.52 -5.68 -0.41
N ASP A 48 -4.85 -6.05 -1.50
CA ASP A 48 -4.38 -7.42 -1.74
C ASP A 48 -3.06 -7.68 -0.99
N ALA A 49 -2.13 -6.71 -1.00
CA ALA A 49 -0.82 -6.88 -0.42
C ALA A 49 -0.18 -5.56 0.02
N VAL A 50 0.67 -5.63 1.04
CA VAL A 50 1.57 -4.55 1.44
C VAL A 50 2.98 -5.12 1.46
N ILE A 51 3.81 -4.66 0.54
CA ILE A 51 5.12 -5.23 0.26
C ILE A 51 6.17 -4.22 0.69
N ARG A 52 7.14 -4.63 1.52
CA ARG A 52 8.31 -3.81 1.81
C ARG A 52 9.26 -3.91 0.62
N GLU A 53 9.58 -2.78 0.00
CA GLU A 53 10.58 -2.72 -1.05
C GLU A 53 11.96 -2.79 -0.39
N MET A 54 12.52 -4.00 -0.33
CA MET A 54 13.88 -4.18 0.14
C MET A 54 14.79 -3.77 -1.01
N ARG A 55 15.59 -2.71 -0.83
CA ARG A 55 16.67 -2.42 -1.79
C ARG A 55 17.54 -3.68 -1.85
N PRO A 56 17.82 -4.24 -3.04
CA PRO A 56 18.80 -5.30 -3.14
C PRO A 56 20.12 -4.70 -2.65
N THR A 57 20.59 -5.15 -1.49
CA THR A 57 22.00 -5.04 -1.14
C THR A 57 22.73 -5.92 -2.14
N GLY A 58 23.37 -5.28 -3.11
CA GLY A 58 24.26 -5.94 -4.07
C GLY A 58 25.42 -6.64 -3.39
#